data_AF-A0A9W7CW19-F1
#
_entry.id   AF-A0A9W7CW19-F1
#
_cell.length_a   1.000
_cell.length_b   1.000
_cell.length_c   1.000
_cell.angle_alpha   90.00
_cell.angle_beta   90.00
_cell.angle_gamma   90.00
#
_symmetry.space_group_name_H-M   'P 1'
#
loop_
_entity.id
_entity.type
_entity.pdbx_description
1 polymer ?
#
loop_
_entity_poly.entity_id
_entity_poly.type
_entity_poly.pdbx_seq_one_letter_code
_entity_poly.pdbx_strand_id
1 'polypeptide(L)'
;MFMTCNAVGGFLQRSEAMRKYAFGVMDVCGAEDSEIIITGCWLFRGDSEKHMIEANPDAEYYTWKKVEINDETKARVAAYWCNEDELEGKPIADSKVFK
;
A
#
# COMPACT_ATOMS: atom_id res chain seq x y z
N MET A 1 0.56 -16.84 -2.32
CA MET A 1 0.86 -15.93 -1.19
C MET A 1 2.31 -15.45 -1.19
N PHE A 2 3.30 -16.32 -0.92
CA PHE A 2 4.71 -15.94 -0.78
C PHE A 2 5.31 -15.13 -1.94
N MET A 3 4.98 -15.48 -3.19
CA MET A 3 5.47 -14.73 -4.35
C MET A 3 4.95 -13.29 -4.39
N THR A 4 3.70 -13.07 -3.98
CA THR A 4 3.07 -11.75 -3.90
C THR A 4 3.74 -10.90 -2.82
N CYS A 5 3.98 -11.47 -1.63
CA CYS A 5 4.71 -10.82 -0.55
C CYS A 5 6.11 -10.35 -1.01
N ASN A 6 6.82 -11.20 -1.76
CA ASN A 6 8.13 -10.85 -2.32
C ASN A 6 8.03 -9.76 -3.40
N ALA A 7 6.99 -9.79 -4.24
CA ALA A 7 6.75 -8.76 -5.24
C ALA A 7 6.51 -7.38 -4.60
N VAL A 8 5.71 -7.31 -3.52
CA VAL A 8 5.50 -6.09 -2.73
C VAL A 8 6.82 -5.62 -2.11
N GLY A 9 7.62 -6.53 -1.54
CA GLY A 9 8.95 -6.18 -1.02
C GLY A 9 9.87 -5.57 -2.09
N GLY A 10 9.88 -6.15 -3.30
CA GLY A 10 10.62 -5.61 -4.44
C GLY A 10 10.11 -4.24 -4.90
N PHE A 11 8.79 -4.03 -4.89
CA PHE A 11 8.18 -2.73 -5.19
C PHE A 11 8.68 -1.64 -4.22
N LEU A 12 8.71 -1.93 -2.92
CA LEU A 12 9.23 -0.98 -1.92
C LEU A 12 10.72 -0.66 -2.15
N GLN A 13 11.54 -1.67 -2.45
CA GLN A 13 12.97 -1.47 -2.74
C GLN A 13 13.23 -0.62 -3.99
N ARG A 14 12.40 -0.77 -5.03
CA ARG A 14 12.50 0.07 -6.25
C ARG A 14 12.00 1.50 -6.02
N SER A 15 11.26 1.74 -4.95
CA SER A 15 10.69 3.05 -4.61
C SER A 15 11.61 3.91 -3.72
N GLU A 16 12.89 3.53 -3.53
CA GLU A 16 13.85 4.23 -2.64
C GLU A 16 13.99 5.74 -2.95
N ALA A 17 13.82 6.17 -4.19
CA ALA A 17 13.85 7.59 -4.54
C ALA A 17 12.75 8.42 -3.82
N MET A 18 11.64 7.77 -3.45
CA MET A 18 10.52 8.38 -2.73
C MET A 18 10.70 8.36 -1.20
N ARG A 19 11.75 7.75 -0.67
CA ARG A 19 11.90 7.50 0.78
C ARG A 19 11.86 8.75 1.66
N LYS A 20 12.34 9.89 1.15
CA LYS A 20 12.30 11.18 1.86
C LYS A 20 10.97 11.93 1.72
N TYR A 21 10.08 11.45 0.85
CA TYR A 21 8.91 12.17 0.37
C TYR A 21 7.62 11.35 0.49
N ALA A 22 7.71 10.09 0.92
CA ALA A 22 6.58 9.20 1.02
C ALA A 22 6.68 8.33 2.27
N PHE A 23 5.53 8.06 2.85
CA PHE A 23 5.31 6.98 3.81
C PHE A 23 4.17 6.12 3.25
N GLY A 24 4.23 4.81 3.45
CA GLY A 24 3.16 3.94 2.99
C GLY A 24 3.14 2.61 3.70
N VAL A 25 1.97 2.01 3.76
CA VAL A 25 1.78 0.62 4.18
C VAL A 25 1.14 -0.11 3.02
N MET A 26 1.71 -1.26 2.66
CA MET A 26 1.17 -2.17 1.67
C MET A 26 0.84 -3.50 2.33
N ASP A 27 -0.42 -3.90 2.20
CA ASP A 27 -0.99 -5.11 2.76
C ASP A 27 -1.29 -6.10 1.65
N VAL A 28 -0.90 -7.35 1.85
CA VAL A 28 -1.28 -8.48 1.02
C VAL A 28 -2.42 -9.20 1.74
N CYS A 29 -3.63 -9.05 1.24
CA CYS A 29 -4.84 -9.62 1.82
C CYS A 29 -5.29 -10.87 1.05
N GLY A 30 -5.87 -11.83 1.77
CA GLY A 30 -6.41 -13.08 1.23
C GLY A 30 -5.86 -14.31 1.95
N ALA A 31 -6.33 -15.48 1.53
CA ALA A 31 -5.89 -16.78 2.03
C ALA A 31 -5.14 -17.56 0.95
N GLU A 32 -4.50 -18.68 1.33
CA GLU A 32 -4.01 -19.64 0.34
C GLU A 32 -5.18 -20.14 -0.52
N ASP A 33 -4.93 -20.28 -1.83
CA ASP A 33 -5.90 -20.68 -2.85
C ASP A 33 -7.12 -19.75 -3.05
N SER A 34 -7.10 -18.54 -2.50
CA SER A 34 -8.09 -17.48 -2.79
C SER A 34 -7.54 -16.40 -3.72
N GLU A 35 -8.43 -15.49 -4.14
CA GLU A 35 -8.02 -14.22 -4.72
C GLU A 35 -7.11 -13.47 -3.73
N ILE A 36 -5.93 -13.08 -4.19
CA ILE A 36 -4.97 -12.28 -3.42
C ILE A 36 -5.13 -10.83 -3.85
N ILE A 37 -5.35 -9.94 -2.88
CA ILE A 37 -5.46 -8.50 -3.11
C ILE A 37 -4.27 -7.80 -2.48
N ILE A 38 -3.63 -6.93 -3.26
CA ILE A 38 -2.66 -5.98 -2.73
C ILE A 38 -3.38 -4.65 -2.57
N THR A 39 -3.39 -4.13 -1.36
CA THR A 39 -3.97 -2.82 -1.05
C THR A 39 -3.04 -2.05 -0.14
N GLY A 40 -3.22 -0.75 0.00
CA GLY A 40 -2.34 0.03 0.84
C GLY A 40 -2.75 1.48 0.97
N CYS A 41 -2.19 2.15 1.97
CA CYS A 41 -2.40 3.57 2.18
C CYS A 41 -1.06 4.31 2.16
N TRP A 42 -0.97 5.31 1.29
CA TRP A 42 0.22 6.10 1.06
C TRP A 42 -0.01 7.56 1.40
N LEU A 43 1.00 8.15 2.03
CA LEU A 43 1.13 9.57 2.30
C LEU A 43 2.29 10.11 1.47
N PHE A 44 1.99 11.02 0.54
CA PHE A 44 2.98 11.69 -0.29
C PHE A 44 3.18 13.13 0.11
N ARG A 45 4.42 13.61 -0.05
CA ARG A 45 4.71 15.04 -0.05
C ARG A 45 4.37 15.60 -1.43
N GLY A 46 3.24 16.30 -1.50
CA GLY A 46 2.70 16.83 -2.75
C GLY A 46 1.30 16.27 -3.01
N ASP A 47 0.70 16.64 -4.14
CA ASP A 47 -0.71 16.31 -4.44
C ASP A 47 -0.88 15.32 -5.60
N SER A 48 0.18 14.61 -5.97
CA SER A 48 0.11 13.64 -7.07
C SER A 48 0.97 12.40 -6.82
N GLU A 49 0.39 11.26 -7.20
CA GLU A 49 0.97 9.94 -7.36
C GLU A 49 2.00 9.86 -8.50
N LYS A 50 2.02 10.81 -9.44
CA LYS A 50 2.94 10.80 -10.60
C LYS A 50 4.39 10.67 -10.19
N HIS A 51 4.80 11.30 -9.09
CA HIS A 51 6.15 11.19 -8.56
C HIS A 51 6.51 9.74 -8.18
N MET A 52 5.55 8.97 -7.68
CA MET A 52 5.75 7.54 -7.40
C MET A 52 5.88 6.74 -8.70
N ILE A 53 5.08 7.04 -9.72
CA ILE A 53 5.16 6.38 -11.04
C ILE A 53 6.48 6.67 -11.74
N GLU A 54 6.95 7.91 -11.69
CA GLU A 54 8.26 8.31 -12.23
C GLU A 54 9.42 7.62 -11.49
N ALA A 55 9.31 7.47 -10.17
CA ALA A 55 10.33 6.79 -9.36
C ALA A 55 10.32 5.26 -9.55
N ASN A 56 9.14 4.67 -9.73
CA ASN A 56 8.94 3.25 -9.89
C ASN A 56 7.79 2.97 -10.88
N PRO A 57 8.11 2.55 -12.12
CA PRO A 57 7.10 2.28 -13.15
C PRO A 57 6.07 1.23 -12.75
N ASP A 58 6.41 0.31 -11.84
CA ASP A 58 5.45 -0.69 -11.34
C ASP A 58 4.25 -0.07 -10.62
N ALA A 59 4.38 1.20 -10.17
CA ALA A 59 3.30 1.93 -9.53
C ALA A 59 2.14 2.20 -10.50
N GLU A 60 2.38 2.19 -11.81
CA GLU A 60 1.34 2.35 -12.85
C GLU A 60 0.31 1.21 -12.82
N TYR A 61 0.69 0.02 -12.36
CA TYR A 61 -0.20 -1.13 -12.26
C TYR A 61 -1.10 -1.11 -11.01
N TYR A 62 -0.95 -0.10 -10.13
CA TYR A 62 -1.82 0.10 -8.98
C TYR A 62 -2.86 1.19 -9.25
N THR A 63 -4.04 1.03 -8.64
CA THR A 63 -5.07 2.07 -8.69
C THR A 63 -4.84 3.08 -7.57
N TRP A 64 -4.49 4.30 -7.93
CA TRP A 64 -4.31 5.40 -6.99
C TRP A 64 -5.59 6.22 -6.88
N LYS A 65 -6.11 6.35 -5.66
CA LYS A 65 -7.26 7.20 -5.36
C LYS A 65 -6.87 8.19 -4.28
N LYS A 66 -6.92 9.48 -4.60
CA LYS A 66 -6.72 10.54 -3.62
C LYS A 66 -7.81 10.46 -2.56
N VAL A 67 -7.39 10.61 -1.32
CA VAL A 67 -8.21 10.42 -0.13
C VAL A 67 -8.59 11.78 0.43
N GLU A 68 -9.89 12.07 0.51
CA GLU A 68 -10.41 13.29 1.14
C GLU A 68 -10.46 13.12 2.66
N ILE A 69 -9.97 14.11 3.42
CA ILE A 69 -9.90 14.03 4.88
C ILE A 69 -11.27 14.32 5.48
N ASN A 70 -11.99 13.27 5.86
CA ASN A 70 -13.21 13.33 6.68
C ASN A 70 -13.14 12.26 7.78
N ASP A 71 -14.10 12.25 8.71
CA ASP A 71 -14.03 11.39 9.89
C ASP A 71 -14.10 9.89 9.56
N GLU A 72 -14.91 9.49 8.58
CA GLU A 72 -14.97 8.10 8.08
C GLU A 72 -13.63 7.68 7.48
N THR A 73 -13.02 8.57 6.70
CA THR A 73 -11.79 8.28 5.98
C THR A 73 -10.58 8.23 6.91
N LYS A 74 -10.57 9.00 8.00
CA LYS A 74 -9.56 8.87 9.05
C LYS A 74 -9.57 7.48 9.68
N ALA A 75 -10.76 6.92 9.95
CA ALA A 75 -10.89 5.57 10.48
C ALA A 75 -10.34 4.54 9.49
N ARG A 76 -10.61 4.70 8.19
CA ARG A 76 -10.02 3.85 7.15
C ARG A 76 -8.50 3.97 7.09
N VAL A 77 -7.95 5.19 7.08
CA VAL A 77 -6.48 5.39 7.08
C VAL A 77 -5.84 4.74 8.30
N ALA A 78 -6.45 4.88 9.49
CA ALA A 78 -5.96 4.22 10.70
C ALA A 78 -5.99 2.68 10.57
N ALA A 79 -7.05 2.10 10.00
CA ALA A 79 -7.12 0.66 9.75
C ALA A 79 -6.01 0.19 8.80
N TYR A 80 -5.78 0.91 7.70
CA TYR A 80 -4.72 0.60 6.74
C TYR A 80 -3.31 0.75 7.27
N TRP A 81 -3.08 1.59 8.28
CA TRP A 81 -1.75 1.78 8.85
C TRP A 81 -1.45 0.92 10.07
N CYS A 82 -2.49 0.49 10.80
CA CYS A 82 -2.34 -0.10 12.12
C CYS A 82 -3.00 -1.47 12.29
N ASN A 83 -3.86 -1.93 11.37
CA ASN A 83 -4.50 -3.23 11.52
C ASN A 83 -3.55 -4.34 11.05
N GLU A 84 -3.46 -5.42 11.82
CA GLU A 84 -2.58 -6.56 11.55
C GLU A 84 -3.37 -7.83 11.19
N ASP A 85 -4.67 -7.87 11.50
CA ASP A 85 -5.48 -9.09 11.36
C ASP A 85 -6.28 -9.12 10.05
N GLU A 86 -7.06 -8.07 9.78
CA GLU A 86 -7.96 -8.02 8.63
C GLU A 86 -8.08 -6.62 8.02
N LEU A 87 -8.30 -6.56 6.72
CA LEU A 87 -8.55 -5.32 6.01
C LEU A 87 -9.69 -5.51 5.02
N GLU A 88 -10.71 -4.65 5.13
CA GLU A 88 -11.93 -4.72 4.30
C GLU A 88 -12.60 -6.11 4.31
N GLY A 89 -12.55 -6.81 5.45
CA GLY A 89 -13.13 -8.15 5.62
C GLY A 89 -12.32 -9.28 4.99
N LYS A 90 -11.08 -9.02 4.56
CA LYS A 90 -10.13 -10.03 4.10
C LYS A 90 -8.96 -10.14 5.09
N PRO A 91 -8.50 -11.37 5.43
CA PRO A 91 -7.37 -11.54 6.34
C PRO A 91 -6.09 -10.97 5.72
N ILE A 92 -5.27 -10.31 6.53
CA ILE A 92 -3.95 -9.82 6.12
C ILE A 92 -2.97 -10.99 6.24
N ALA A 93 -2.28 -11.32 5.15
CA ALA A 93 -1.27 -12.37 5.12
C ALA A 93 0.15 -11.82 5.33
N ASP A 94 0.40 -10.58 4.90
CA ASP A 94 1.67 -9.88 5.09
C ASP A 94 1.42 -8.37 4.98
N SER A 95 2.11 -7.59 5.82
CA SER A 95 2.07 -6.13 5.79
C SER A 95 3.49 -5.59 5.71
N LYS A 96 3.73 -4.64 4.81
CA LYS A 96 5.04 -4.03 4.58
C LYS A 96 4.98 -2.52 4.66
N VAL A 97 5.82 -1.97 5.52
CA VAL A 97 5.92 -0.53 5.75
C VAL A 97 7.06 0.06 4.93
N PHE A 98 6.76 1.15 4.21
CA PHE A 98 7.71 2.01 3.50
C PHE A 98 8.06 3.24 4.35
N LYS A 99 9.33 3.36 4.72
CA LYS A 99 9.88 4.47 5.52
C LYS A 99 11.38 4.69 5.25
#